data_AF-A0A807ZQK9-F1
#
_entry.id   AF-A0A807ZQK9-F1
#
_cell.length_a   1.000
_cell.length_b   1.000
_cell.length_c   1.000
_cell.angle_alpha   90.00
_cell.angle_beta   90.00
_cell.angle_gamma   90.00
#
_symmetry.space_group_name_H-M   'P 1'
#
loop_
_entity.id
_entity.type
_entity.pdbx_description
1 polymer ?
#
loop_
_entity_poly.entity_id
_entity_poly.type
_entity_poly.pdbx_seq_one_letter_code
_entity_poly.pdbx_strand_id
1 'polypeptide(L)'
;MASPKAAFNEDKVALLIGCLVFVLALGKMVGLDMMGWVVRVGMWVDNPLTAWKAATWKWLPGWGSLLVSYVVITTLLAVGIKLIKGNVPSFIRGFTIIFFMAIACYTAGANAYIAANPTQLAKQGIPWALGLSTEAGLIVALVVGILVGNITPKFAESLREACRPELFVKIAIVIMGAELGVKAADAAGFAGHIIFRGLCAIVEAYLLYWCVVYYVARKHFKFNKEWAAPLASGISICGVSAAIATGGAIRARPVVPIMVSSLVVVFTCIEMLILPFVAQQFLSTEPLVAGAWMGLAVKSDGGAIASGAITESLILAKMAGQGINWEPGWVVMVTTTVKIFIDVFIGVWALVLAYVWTAKFDKTRGERTMTWGDVMDRFPRFVLGYIGTFLILLFMCLSSPELHKLGKSLSGTINGFRVLFFLMTFFTIGVVSNFRKLREEGIGRLAVVYVVCLFGFIIWVGLFISYAFFHGMTPPVIGG
;
A
#
# COMPACT_ATOMS: atom_id res chain seq x y z
N MET A 1 -29.65 9.70 -3.24
CA MET A 1 -29.93 9.89 -4.68
C MET A 1 -28.80 10.71 -5.27
N ALA A 2 -28.07 10.16 -6.24
CA ALA A 2 -26.98 10.87 -6.91
C ALA A 2 -27.56 11.98 -7.78
N SER A 3 -27.12 13.22 -7.54
CA SER A 3 -27.42 14.37 -8.39
C SER A 3 -26.85 14.15 -9.81
N PRO A 4 -27.52 14.63 -10.87
CA PRO A 4 -27.09 14.40 -12.25
C PRO A 4 -25.72 15.05 -12.50
N LYS A 5 -24.74 14.23 -12.92
CA LYS A 5 -23.43 14.61 -13.48
C LYS A 5 -22.64 15.66 -12.68
N ALA A 6 -22.05 15.28 -11.54
CA ALA A 6 -20.82 15.94 -11.12
C ALA A 6 -19.71 15.63 -12.15
N ALA A 7 -19.04 16.65 -12.69
CA ALA A 7 -17.96 16.46 -13.68
C ALA A 7 -16.75 15.69 -13.09
N PHE A 8 -16.55 15.82 -11.78
CA PHE A 8 -15.53 15.14 -10.98
C PHE A 8 -16.15 14.13 -10.03
N ASN A 9 -15.54 12.95 -9.94
CA ASN A 9 -15.76 11.94 -8.92
C ASN A 9 -14.45 11.77 -8.11
N GLU A 10 -14.46 10.97 -7.05
CA GLU A 10 -13.26 10.75 -6.23
C GLU A 10 -12.07 10.21 -7.04
N ASP A 11 -12.30 9.40 -8.08
CA ASP A 11 -11.23 8.89 -8.94
C ASP A 11 -10.50 10.01 -9.69
N LYS A 12 -11.25 10.95 -10.29
CA LYS A 12 -10.69 12.08 -11.03
C LYS A 12 -10.03 13.09 -10.10
N VAL A 13 -10.57 13.30 -8.90
CA VAL A 13 -9.94 14.15 -7.89
C VAL A 13 -8.65 13.53 -7.39
N ALA A 14 -8.63 12.22 -7.14
CA ALA A 14 -7.43 11.53 -6.72
C ALA A 14 -6.33 11.58 -7.79
N LEU A 15 -6.70 11.38 -9.05
CA LEU A 15 -5.79 11.57 -10.19
C LEU A 15 -5.21 12.99 -10.21
N LEU A 16 -6.07 14.02 -10.09
CA LEU A 16 -5.65 15.42 -10.13
C LEU A 16 -4.68 15.76 -8.98
N ILE A 17 -5.05 15.42 -7.74
CA ILE A 17 -4.23 15.73 -6.56
C ILE A 17 -2.90 14.94 -6.61
N GLY A 18 -2.95 13.65 -6.95
CA GLY A 18 -1.74 12.84 -7.06
C GLY A 18 -0.78 13.36 -8.13
N CYS A 19 -1.29 13.69 -9.32
CA CYS A 19 -0.49 14.30 -10.38
C CYS A 19 0.04 15.69 -9.99
N LEU A 20 -0.73 16.50 -9.27
CA LEU A 20 -0.26 17.80 -8.78
C LEU A 20 0.91 17.65 -7.81
N VAL A 21 0.80 16.75 -6.82
CA VAL A 21 1.90 16.43 -5.89
C VAL A 21 3.13 15.96 -6.64
N PHE A 22 2.93 15.11 -7.66
CA PHE A 22 4.01 14.64 -8.52
C PHE A 22 4.69 15.77 -9.30
N VAL A 23 3.92 16.67 -9.92
CA VAL A 23 4.46 17.84 -10.64
C VAL A 23 5.19 18.79 -9.70
N LEU A 24 4.68 19.01 -8.47
CA LEU A 24 5.38 19.80 -7.45
C LEU A 24 6.73 19.15 -7.06
N ALA A 25 6.82 17.82 -7.09
CA ALA A 25 8.08 17.11 -6.92
C ALA A 25 9.08 17.46 -8.01
N LEU A 26 8.63 17.46 -9.26
CA LEU A 26 9.46 17.75 -10.43
C LEU A 26 10.11 19.14 -10.37
N GLY A 27 9.63 20.06 -9.52
CA GLY A 27 10.32 21.31 -9.19
C GLY A 27 11.78 21.10 -8.73
N LYS A 28 12.11 19.96 -8.11
CA LYS A 28 13.50 19.62 -7.77
C LYS A 28 14.41 19.47 -9.00
N MET A 29 13.87 19.19 -10.18
CA MET A 29 14.66 19.13 -11.43
C MET A 29 15.27 20.47 -11.80
N VAL A 30 14.61 21.56 -11.43
CA VAL A 30 15.11 22.94 -11.67
C VAL A 30 15.74 23.54 -10.40
N GLY A 31 16.08 22.70 -9.42
CA GLY A 31 16.69 23.13 -8.16
C GLY A 31 15.72 23.73 -7.14
N LEU A 32 14.41 23.71 -7.39
CA LEU A 32 13.39 24.24 -6.48
C LEU A 32 12.88 23.16 -5.53
N ASP A 33 13.20 23.27 -4.24
CA ASP A 33 12.68 22.36 -3.22
C ASP A 33 11.30 22.82 -2.70
N MET A 34 10.25 22.64 -3.51
CA MET A 34 8.89 23.11 -3.20
C MET A 34 8.18 22.30 -2.10
N MET A 35 8.72 21.16 -1.68
CA MET A 35 8.09 20.23 -0.75
C MET A 35 8.96 19.88 0.46
N GLY A 36 10.01 20.65 0.71
CA GLY A 36 10.90 20.38 1.83
C GLY A 36 10.29 20.59 3.21
N TRP A 37 9.11 21.21 3.28
CA TRP A 37 8.29 21.38 4.48
C TRP A 37 7.49 20.14 4.87
N VAL A 38 7.40 19.09 4.03
CA VAL A 38 6.58 17.90 4.31
C VAL A 38 7.07 17.22 5.57
N VAL A 39 6.14 16.91 6.48
CA VAL A 39 6.46 16.26 7.76
C VAL A 39 6.86 14.81 7.55
N ARG A 40 7.96 14.43 8.18
CA ARG A 40 8.41 13.05 8.33
C ARG A 40 8.43 12.72 9.82
N VAL A 41 7.99 11.52 10.16
CA VAL A 41 8.05 11.00 11.53
C VAL A 41 9.17 9.98 11.60
N GLY A 42 10.24 10.34 12.30
CA GLY A 42 11.36 9.46 12.61
C GLY A 42 11.16 8.72 13.94
N MET A 43 12.06 7.78 14.23
CA MET A 43 12.05 7.07 15.50
C MET A 43 12.36 7.98 16.68
N TRP A 44 11.76 7.69 17.82
CA TRP A 44 11.99 8.38 19.09
C TRP A 44 12.01 7.39 20.26
N VAL A 45 12.73 7.73 21.33
CA VAL A 45 12.84 6.90 22.55
C VAL A 45 12.10 7.58 23.69
N ASP A 46 12.55 8.79 24.07
CA ASP A 46 12.03 9.48 25.25
C ASP A 46 10.89 10.44 24.92
N ASN A 47 11.10 11.34 23.95
CA ASN A 47 10.16 12.41 23.65
C ASN A 47 9.55 12.27 22.24
N PRO A 48 8.22 12.02 22.11
CA PRO A 48 7.56 11.86 20.82
C PRO A 48 7.58 13.12 19.94
N LEU A 49 7.74 14.32 20.51
CA LEU A 49 7.80 15.56 19.74
C LEU A 49 9.08 15.67 18.91
N THR A 50 10.13 14.93 19.28
CA THR A 50 11.39 14.87 18.52
C THR A 50 11.29 14.01 17.27
N ALA A 51 10.22 13.23 17.15
CA ALA A 51 9.95 12.38 15.99
C ALA A 51 9.70 13.21 14.73
N TRP A 52 9.11 14.40 14.85
CA TRP A 52 8.71 15.20 13.69
C TRP A 52 9.90 15.98 13.12
N LYS A 53 10.14 15.84 11.82
CA LYS A 53 11.19 16.54 11.09
C LYS A 53 10.69 16.98 9.72
N ALA A 54 11.13 18.13 9.26
CA ALA A 54 10.93 18.55 7.88
C ALA A 54 11.70 17.63 6.93
N ALA A 55 11.15 17.37 5.74
CA ALA A 55 11.76 16.48 4.75
C ALA A 55 13.16 16.94 4.34
N THR A 56 13.33 18.23 4.03
CA THR A 56 14.60 18.82 3.58
C THR A 56 14.86 20.22 4.12
N TRP A 57 13.82 21.00 4.46
CA TRP A 57 13.98 22.37 4.98
C TRP A 57 14.46 22.38 6.44
N LYS A 58 15.78 22.47 6.64
CA LYS A 58 16.41 22.44 7.99
C LYS A 58 16.00 23.59 8.92
N TRP A 59 15.58 24.73 8.36
CA TRP A 59 15.17 25.91 9.14
C TRP A 59 13.77 25.77 9.74
N LEU A 60 12.94 24.85 9.23
CA LEU A 60 11.57 24.65 9.69
C LEU A 60 11.57 23.60 10.82
N PRO A 61 11.16 23.94 12.05
CA PRO A 61 11.07 22.96 13.12
C PRO A 61 9.99 21.89 12.82
N GLY A 62 10.13 20.72 13.43
CA GLY A 62 9.24 19.56 13.17
C GLY A 62 7.75 19.85 13.35
N TRP A 63 7.38 20.58 14.41
CA TRP A 63 5.99 21.00 14.65
C TRP A 63 5.50 21.99 13.58
N GLY A 64 6.37 22.88 13.09
CA GLY A 64 6.06 23.80 12.01
C GLY A 64 5.82 23.05 10.70
N SER A 65 6.65 22.05 10.41
CA SER A 65 6.49 21.13 9.28
C SER A 65 5.16 20.35 9.36
N LEU A 66 4.76 19.90 10.55
CA LEU A 66 3.46 19.26 10.78
C LEU A 66 2.29 20.20 10.44
N LEU A 67 2.33 21.45 10.94
CA LEU A 67 1.27 22.44 10.69
C LEU A 67 1.19 22.85 9.22
N VAL A 68 2.33 23.09 8.56
CA VAL A 68 2.35 23.40 7.12
C VAL A 68 1.80 22.21 6.34
N SER A 69 2.18 20.98 6.70
CA SER A 69 1.64 19.78 6.07
C SER A 69 0.14 19.63 6.24
N TYR A 70 -0.37 19.89 7.45
CA TYR A 70 -1.79 19.94 7.72
C TYR A 70 -2.50 20.96 6.82
N VAL A 71 -2.02 22.21 6.77
CA VAL A 71 -2.65 23.29 6.00
C VAL A 71 -2.67 22.97 4.51
N VAL A 72 -1.54 22.54 3.94
CA VAL A 72 -1.45 22.25 2.50
C VAL A 72 -2.31 21.05 2.13
N ILE A 73 -2.22 19.94 2.88
CA ILE A 73 -3.03 18.74 2.59
C ILE A 73 -4.53 19.04 2.75
N THR A 74 -4.91 19.77 3.80
CA THR A 74 -6.31 20.20 4.01
C THR A 74 -6.79 21.06 2.86
N THR A 75 -5.97 21.99 2.37
CA THR A 75 -6.32 22.86 1.24
C THR A 75 -6.50 22.06 -0.05
N LEU A 76 -5.56 21.17 -0.37
CA LEU A 76 -5.63 20.30 -1.54
C LEU A 76 -6.88 19.42 -1.52
N LEU A 77 -7.16 18.79 -0.38
CA LEU A 77 -8.34 17.95 -0.20
C LEU A 77 -9.63 18.77 -0.22
N ALA A 78 -9.67 19.95 0.41
CA ALA A 78 -10.83 20.84 0.40
C ALA A 78 -11.20 21.29 -1.03
N VAL A 79 -10.20 21.59 -1.87
CA VAL A 79 -10.42 21.83 -3.30
C VAL A 79 -11.03 20.60 -3.97
N GLY A 80 -10.48 19.41 -3.70
CA GLY A 80 -11.04 18.15 -4.16
C GLY A 80 -12.51 17.93 -3.75
N ILE A 81 -12.84 18.19 -2.49
CA ILE A 81 -14.21 18.10 -1.95
C ILE A 81 -15.14 19.10 -2.64
N LYS A 82 -14.67 20.32 -2.89
CA LYS A 82 -15.42 21.32 -3.66
C LYS A 82 -15.73 20.82 -5.08
N LEU A 83 -14.76 20.18 -5.75
CA LEU A 83 -14.94 19.65 -7.12
C LEU A 83 -15.99 18.53 -7.20
N ILE A 84 -16.12 17.70 -6.15
CA ILE A 84 -17.17 16.67 -6.06
C ILE A 84 -18.49 17.19 -5.45
N LYS A 85 -18.61 18.51 -5.24
CA LYS A 85 -19.78 19.18 -4.61
C LYS A 85 -20.08 18.69 -3.18
N GLY A 86 -19.04 18.31 -2.43
CA GLY A 86 -19.17 17.95 -1.01
C GLY A 86 -19.17 19.16 -0.07
N ASN A 87 -19.39 18.93 1.22
CA ASN A 87 -19.47 20.01 2.22
C ASN A 87 -18.07 20.36 2.76
N VAL A 88 -17.46 21.42 2.23
CA VAL A 88 -16.09 21.82 2.57
C VAL A 88 -15.93 22.18 4.07
N PRO A 89 -16.79 23.02 4.69
CA PRO A 89 -16.63 23.34 6.13
C PRO A 89 -16.77 22.13 7.05
N SER A 90 -17.67 21.19 6.75
CA SER A 90 -17.81 19.96 7.52
C SER A 90 -16.63 19.03 7.30
N PHE A 91 -16.13 18.95 6.05
CA PHE A 91 -14.92 18.19 5.73
C PHE A 91 -13.71 18.70 6.51
N ILE A 92 -13.44 20.00 6.48
CA ILE A 92 -12.27 20.58 7.16
C ILE A 92 -12.33 20.25 8.66
N ARG A 93 -13.47 20.46 9.32
CA ARG A 93 -13.64 20.16 10.75
C ARG A 93 -13.35 18.68 11.07
N GLY A 94 -13.93 17.75 10.31
CA GLY A 94 -13.68 16.33 10.51
C GLY A 94 -12.23 15.94 10.18
N PHE A 95 -11.68 16.52 9.12
CA PHE A 95 -10.33 16.23 8.63
C PHE A 95 -9.26 16.70 9.62
N THR A 96 -9.43 17.85 10.27
CA THR A 96 -8.53 18.31 11.34
C THR A 96 -8.37 17.24 12.41
N ILE A 97 -9.49 16.72 12.91
CA ILE A 97 -9.48 15.71 13.97
C ILE A 97 -8.82 14.41 13.47
N ILE A 98 -9.21 13.94 12.29
CA ILE A 98 -8.61 12.74 11.67
C ILE A 98 -7.09 12.90 11.50
N PHE A 99 -6.63 14.04 10.98
CA PHE A 99 -5.21 14.28 10.71
C PHE A 99 -4.38 14.19 11.99
N PHE A 100 -4.78 14.90 13.05
CA PHE A 100 -4.02 14.90 14.30
C PHE A 100 -4.10 13.57 15.06
N MET A 101 -5.26 12.91 15.07
CA MET A 101 -5.37 11.57 15.66
C MET A 101 -4.49 10.56 14.90
N ALA A 102 -4.50 10.60 13.57
CA ALA A 102 -3.70 9.70 12.77
C ALA A 102 -2.19 9.97 12.94
N ILE A 103 -1.75 11.23 12.98
CA ILE A 103 -0.35 11.60 13.28
C ILE A 103 0.06 11.15 14.68
N ALA A 104 -0.81 11.27 15.68
CA ALA A 104 -0.54 10.77 17.03
C ALA A 104 -0.34 9.25 17.03
N CYS A 105 -1.19 8.51 16.31
CA CYS A 105 -1.03 7.06 16.14
C CYS A 105 0.27 6.71 15.42
N TYR A 106 0.61 7.44 14.34
CA TYR A 106 1.83 7.21 13.60
C TYR A 106 3.08 7.48 14.43
N THR A 107 3.03 8.55 15.22
CA THR A 107 4.09 8.91 16.17
C THR A 107 4.21 7.84 17.26
N ALA A 108 3.12 7.35 17.83
CA ALA A 108 3.14 6.26 18.80
C ALA A 108 3.80 4.99 18.23
N GLY A 109 3.45 4.59 17.00
CA GLY A 109 4.08 3.43 16.34
C GLY A 109 5.54 3.66 15.91
N ALA A 110 5.98 4.92 15.79
CA ALA A 110 7.38 5.26 15.53
C ALA A 110 8.27 5.22 16.79
N ASN A 111 7.75 4.83 17.95
CA ASN A 111 8.58 4.60 19.12
C ASN A 111 9.65 3.54 18.81
N ALA A 112 10.90 3.77 19.20
CA ALA A 112 12.02 2.92 18.82
C ALA A 112 11.88 1.48 19.36
N TYR A 113 11.23 1.27 20.51
CA TYR A 113 10.93 -0.08 21.03
C TYR A 113 9.96 -0.85 20.12
N ILE A 114 9.17 -0.16 19.30
CA ILE A 114 8.27 -0.77 18.31
C ILE A 114 8.97 -0.86 16.95
N ALA A 115 9.57 0.25 16.51
CA ALA A 115 10.02 0.44 15.13
C ALA A 115 11.45 -0.01 14.84
N ALA A 116 12.35 0.00 15.83
CA ALA A 116 13.77 -0.24 15.56
C ALA A 116 14.05 -1.71 15.26
N ASN A 117 14.86 -1.97 14.25
CA ASN A 117 15.34 -3.31 13.94
C ASN A 117 16.54 -3.69 14.84
N PRO A 118 16.89 -4.99 14.95
CA PRO A 118 18.03 -5.44 15.77
C PRO A 118 19.36 -4.72 15.47
N THR A 119 19.60 -4.33 14.22
CA THR A 119 20.80 -3.59 13.78
C THR A 119 20.79 -2.11 14.16
N GLN A 120 19.65 -1.60 14.65
CA GLN A 120 19.44 -0.21 15.03
C GLN A 120 19.38 0.00 16.54
N LEU A 121 19.29 -1.08 17.34
CA LEU A 121 19.22 -1.03 18.81
C LEU A 121 20.35 -0.21 19.42
N ALA A 122 21.60 -0.49 19.01
CA ALA A 122 22.77 0.24 19.50
C ALA A 122 22.76 1.73 19.11
N LYS A 123 22.24 2.07 17.92
CA LYS A 123 22.12 3.47 17.46
C LYS A 123 21.01 4.23 18.19
N GLN A 124 19.98 3.52 18.66
CA GLN A 124 18.86 4.08 19.40
C GLN A 124 19.08 4.03 20.92
N GLY A 125 20.12 3.36 21.40
CA GLY A 125 20.41 3.24 22.84
C GLY A 125 19.39 2.40 23.61
N ILE A 126 18.67 1.49 22.94
CA ILE A 126 17.62 0.67 23.55
C ILE A 126 18.04 -0.81 23.67
N PRO A 127 17.63 -1.51 24.74
CA PRO A 127 18.02 -2.89 25.00
C PRO A 127 17.24 -3.92 24.16
N TRP A 128 16.04 -3.60 23.71
CA TRP A 128 15.18 -4.48 22.93
C TRP A 128 14.25 -3.66 22.01
N ALA A 129 13.75 -4.28 20.94
CA ALA A 129 12.69 -3.73 20.10
C ALA A 129 11.90 -4.83 19.40
N LEU A 130 10.68 -4.52 18.97
CA LEU A 130 9.81 -5.43 18.21
C LEU A 130 10.21 -5.57 16.74
N GLY A 131 10.96 -4.61 16.17
CA GLY A 131 11.40 -4.66 14.77
C GLY A 131 10.32 -4.32 13.74
N LEU A 132 9.22 -3.68 14.12
CA LEU A 132 8.04 -3.51 13.25
C LEU A 132 8.13 -2.31 12.29
N SER A 133 9.28 -1.63 12.21
CA SER A 133 9.50 -0.38 11.48
C SER A 133 8.56 0.76 11.92
N THR A 134 8.78 1.97 11.39
CA THR A 134 7.86 3.10 11.66
C THR A 134 6.48 2.88 11.06
N GLU A 135 6.33 1.96 10.11
CA GLU A 135 5.05 1.62 9.48
C GLU A 135 4.07 0.94 10.47
N ALA A 136 4.55 0.44 11.61
CA ALA A 136 3.70 0.03 12.73
C ALA A 136 2.69 1.12 13.13
N GLY A 137 3.03 2.39 12.93
CA GLY A 137 2.13 3.51 13.15
C GLY A 137 0.85 3.49 12.29
N LEU A 138 0.90 2.91 11.08
CA LEU A 138 -0.29 2.71 10.23
C LEU A 138 -1.25 1.69 10.86
N ILE A 139 -0.69 0.66 11.50
CA ILE A 139 -1.44 -0.38 12.22
C ILE A 139 -2.11 0.22 13.45
N VAL A 140 -1.35 0.98 14.25
CA VAL A 140 -1.90 1.71 15.39
C VAL A 140 -3.04 2.62 14.95
N ALA A 141 -2.89 3.33 13.82
CA ALA A 141 -3.92 4.20 13.29
C ALA A 141 -5.20 3.44 12.89
N LEU A 142 -5.07 2.27 12.27
CA LEU A 142 -6.21 1.40 11.98
C LEU A 142 -6.91 0.95 13.27
N VAL A 143 -6.17 0.40 14.23
CA VAL A 143 -6.72 -0.12 15.49
C VAL A 143 -7.44 0.98 16.25
N VAL A 144 -6.81 2.15 16.41
CA VAL A 144 -7.43 3.31 17.06
C VAL A 144 -8.65 3.78 16.27
N GLY A 145 -8.58 3.81 14.94
CA GLY A 145 -9.75 4.10 14.09
C GLY A 145 -10.91 3.15 14.37
N ILE A 146 -10.66 1.84 14.45
CA ILE A 146 -11.67 0.81 14.79
C ILE A 146 -12.26 1.07 16.18
N LEU A 147 -11.42 1.37 17.17
CA LEU A 147 -11.88 1.71 18.53
C LEU A 147 -12.79 2.95 18.51
N VAL A 148 -12.41 4.00 17.78
CA VAL A 148 -13.24 5.20 17.61
C VAL A 148 -14.57 4.87 16.92
N GLY A 149 -14.54 4.08 15.84
CA GLY A 149 -15.73 3.69 15.08
C GLY A 149 -16.75 2.88 15.88
N ASN A 150 -16.28 2.05 16.83
CA ASN A 150 -17.14 1.10 17.56
C ASN A 150 -17.46 1.53 19.00
N ILE A 151 -16.55 2.23 19.69
CA ILE A 151 -16.77 2.69 21.08
C ILE A 151 -17.51 4.02 21.10
N THR A 152 -17.20 4.94 20.17
CA THR A 152 -17.79 6.29 20.12
C THR A 152 -18.51 6.58 18.80
N PRO A 153 -19.58 5.83 18.45
CA PRO A 153 -20.21 5.90 17.13
C PRO A 153 -20.80 7.28 16.78
N LYS A 154 -21.27 8.05 17.78
CA LYS A 154 -21.73 9.44 17.55
C LYS A 154 -20.59 10.37 17.12
N PHE A 155 -19.39 10.15 17.67
CA PHE A 155 -18.19 10.89 17.29
C PHE A 155 -17.70 10.43 15.91
N ALA A 156 -17.70 9.13 15.63
CA ALA A 156 -17.40 8.62 14.29
C ALA A 156 -18.34 9.20 13.21
N GLU A 157 -19.64 9.32 13.50
CA GLU A 157 -20.61 9.92 12.57
C GLU A 157 -20.34 11.42 12.33
N SER A 158 -19.84 12.16 13.32
CA SER A 158 -19.47 13.58 13.14
C SER A 158 -18.27 13.76 12.20
N LEU A 159 -17.42 12.74 12.07
CA LEU A 159 -16.26 12.71 11.18
C LEU A 159 -16.59 12.20 9.77
N ARG A 160 -17.84 11.78 9.52
CA ARG A 160 -18.22 11.02 8.31
C ARG A 160 -17.91 11.74 7.00
N GLU A 161 -18.06 13.07 6.95
CA GLU A 161 -17.77 13.85 5.74
C GLU A 161 -16.27 13.79 5.35
N ALA A 162 -15.39 13.62 6.34
CA ALA A 162 -13.94 13.53 6.16
C ALA A 162 -13.42 12.07 6.11
N CYS A 163 -14.24 11.09 6.49
CA CYS A 163 -13.91 9.66 6.38
C CYS A 163 -14.02 9.17 4.94
N ARG A 164 -13.04 9.53 4.11
CA ARG A 164 -12.97 9.19 2.68
C ARG A 164 -11.76 8.31 2.37
N PRO A 165 -11.72 7.06 2.86
CA PRO A 165 -10.57 6.17 2.66
C PRO A 165 -10.27 5.91 1.19
N GLU A 166 -11.30 5.83 0.34
CA GLU A 166 -11.12 5.69 -1.11
C GLU A 166 -10.38 6.86 -1.74
N LEU A 167 -10.73 8.10 -1.38
CA LEU A 167 -10.04 9.28 -1.90
C LEU A 167 -8.56 9.27 -1.50
N PHE A 168 -8.27 9.03 -0.23
CA PHE A 168 -6.91 9.04 0.30
C PHE A 168 -6.05 7.94 -0.33
N VAL A 169 -6.57 6.71 -0.42
CA VAL A 169 -5.81 5.59 -0.97
C VAL A 169 -5.56 5.76 -2.46
N LYS A 170 -6.52 6.29 -3.23
CA LYS A 170 -6.33 6.55 -4.66
C LYS A 170 -5.26 7.61 -4.90
N ILE A 171 -5.18 8.65 -4.07
CA ILE A 171 -4.10 9.65 -4.13
C ILE A 171 -2.76 8.98 -3.80
N ALA A 172 -2.70 8.17 -2.74
CA ALA A 172 -1.51 7.43 -2.35
C ALA A 172 -1.01 6.52 -3.48
N ILE A 173 -1.92 5.82 -4.17
CA ILE A 173 -1.60 4.93 -5.31
C ILE A 173 -1.00 5.71 -6.49
N VAL A 174 -1.54 6.89 -6.83
CA VAL A 174 -0.96 7.74 -7.88
C VAL A 174 0.47 8.15 -7.51
N ILE A 175 0.71 8.56 -6.26
CA ILE A 175 2.05 8.95 -5.79
C ILE A 175 3.00 7.74 -5.75
N MET A 176 2.48 6.57 -5.36
CA MET A 176 3.22 5.32 -5.27
C MET A 176 3.80 4.87 -6.63
N GLY A 177 3.12 5.18 -7.75
CA GLY A 177 3.64 4.86 -9.08
C GLY A 177 5.07 5.38 -9.29
N ALA A 178 5.34 6.62 -8.89
CA ALA A 178 6.68 7.20 -8.97
C ALA A 178 7.73 6.46 -8.12
N GLU A 179 7.38 6.04 -6.90
CA GLU A 179 8.29 5.25 -6.05
C GLU A 179 8.58 3.88 -6.66
N LEU A 180 7.57 3.20 -7.17
CA LEU A 180 7.76 1.90 -7.82
C LEU A 180 8.53 2.03 -9.13
N GLY A 181 8.40 3.15 -9.86
CA GLY A 181 9.18 3.41 -11.07
C GLY A 181 10.69 3.49 -10.78
N VAL A 182 11.06 4.20 -9.71
CA VAL A 182 12.46 4.26 -9.24
C VAL A 182 12.94 2.88 -8.78
N LYS A 183 12.14 2.19 -7.96
CA LYS A 183 12.52 0.87 -7.46
C LYS A 183 12.61 -0.18 -8.57
N ALA A 184 11.79 -0.08 -9.61
CA ALA A 184 11.89 -0.93 -10.80
C ALA A 184 13.17 -0.64 -11.62
N ALA A 185 13.58 0.63 -11.72
CA ALA A 185 14.86 0.99 -12.31
C ALA A 185 16.06 0.50 -11.48
N ASP A 186 15.97 0.57 -10.15
CA ASP A 186 16.93 -0.05 -9.24
C ASP A 186 17.00 -1.56 -9.48
N ALA A 187 15.84 -2.24 -9.48
CA ALA A 187 15.72 -3.66 -9.76
C ALA A 187 16.38 -4.06 -11.09
N ALA A 188 16.23 -3.23 -12.13
CA ALA A 188 16.83 -3.44 -13.46
C ALA A 188 18.37 -3.46 -13.46
N GLY A 189 19.02 -2.84 -12.46
CA GLY A 189 20.47 -2.88 -12.28
C GLY A 189 20.99 -4.14 -11.59
N PHE A 190 20.12 -4.98 -11.02
CA PHE A 190 20.50 -6.24 -10.36
C PHE A 190 20.46 -7.42 -11.35
N ALA A 191 21.00 -8.57 -10.94
CA ALA A 191 21.16 -9.76 -11.77
C ALA A 191 19.88 -10.09 -12.58
N GLY A 192 19.97 -10.06 -13.91
CA GLY A 192 18.83 -10.29 -14.81
C GLY A 192 18.09 -11.62 -14.55
N HIS A 193 18.80 -12.62 -14.02
CA HIS A 193 18.20 -13.88 -13.57
C HIS A 193 17.19 -13.71 -12.42
N ILE A 194 17.45 -12.82 -11.45
CA ILE A 194 16.53 -12.54 -10.32
C ILE A 194 15.26 -11.86 -10.83
N ILE A 195 15.42 -10.91 -11.76
CA ILE A 195 14.30 -10.19 -12.38
C ILE A 195 13.42 -11.15 -13.20
N PHE A 196 14.04 -11.95 -14.06
CA PHE A 196 13.33 -12.89 -14.92
C PHE A 196 12.56 -13.93 -14.10
N ARG A 197 13.20 -14.52 -13.09
CA ARG A 197 12.56 -15.49 -12.20
C ARG A 197 11.45 -14.85 -11.36
N GLY A 198 11.65 -13.60 -10.91
CA GLY A 198 10.60 -12.81 -10.26
C GLY A 198 9.39 -12.60 -11.18
N LEU A 199 9.61 -12.24 -12.44
CA LEU A 199 8.52 -12.03 -13.42
C LEU A 199 7.74 -13.33 -13.68
N CYS A 200 8.43 -14.45 -13.90
CA CYS A 200 7.82 -15.77 -14.09
C CYS A 200 7.01 -16.19 -12.86
N ALA A 201 7.61 -16.10 -11.66
CA ALA A 201 6.94 -16.39 -10.40
C ALA A 201 5.63 -15.61 -10.24
N ILE A 202 5.61 -14.36 -10.70
CA ILE A 202 4.44 -13.48 -10.56
C ILE A 202 3.35 -13.83 -11.56
N VAL A 203 3.68 -14.07 -12.82
CA VAL A 203 2.68 -14.49 -13.81
C VAL A 203 2.01 -15.80 -13.36
N GLU A 204 2.80 -16.75 -12.87
CA GLU A 204 2.29 -18.02 -12.36
C GLU A 204 1.45 -17.84 -11.09
N ALA A 205 1.98 -17.15 -10.08
CA ALA A 205 1.26 -16.86 -8.85
C ALA A 205 -0.05 -16.14 -9.13
N TYR A 206 -0.03 -15.16 -10.04
CA TYR A 206 -1.18 -14.35 -10.39
C TYR A 206 -2.30 -15.16 -11.05
N LEU A 207 -1.96 -15.93 -12.09
CA LEU A 207 -2.92 -16.76 -12.82
C LEU A 207 -3.58 -17.78 -11.88
N LEU A 208 -2.83 -18.31 -10.91
CA LEU A 208 -3.32 -19.27 -9.93
C LEU A 208 -4.12 -18.60 -8.81
N TYR A 209 -3.59 -17.56 -8.16
CA TYR A 209 -4.20 -16.88 -7.02
C TYR A 209 -5.57 -16.35 -7.36
N TRP A 210 -5.66 -15.53 -8.41
CA TRP A 210 -6.91 -14.88 -8.71
C TRP A 210 -7.99 -15.88 -9.11
N CYS A 211 -7.65 -16.85 -9.97
CA CYS A 211 -8.61 -17.85 -10.45
C CYS A 211 -9.12 -18.75 -9.33
N VAL A 212 -8.24 -19.25 -8.46
CA VAL A 212 -8.63 -20.12 -7.34
C VAL A 212 -9.44 -19.33 -6.31
N VAL A 213 -9.01 -18.14 -5.92
CA VAL A 213 -9.75 -17.33 -4.94
C VAL A 213 -11.12 -16.94 -5.48
N TYR A 214 -11.21 -16.52 -6.75
CA TYR A 214 -12.48 -16.22 -7.40
C TYR A 214 -13.37 -17.47 -7.47
N TYR A 215 -12.81 -18.62 -7.86
CA TYR A 215 -13.52 -19.90 -7.89
C TYR A 215 -14.07 -20.27 -6.51
N VAL A 216 -13.24 -20.24 -5.46
CA VAL A 216 -13.65 -20.57 -4.08
C VAL A 216 -14.75 -19.63 -3.60
N ALA A 217 -14.57 -18.32 -3.78
CA ALA A 217 -15.56 -17.32 -3.41
C ALA A 217 -16.91 -17.55 -4.10
N ARG A 218 -16.89 -17.91 -5.39
CA ARG A 218 -18.09 -18.09 -6.23
C ARG A 218 -18.76 -19.44 -6.02
N LYS A 219 -17.99 -20.53 -6.02
CA LYS A 219 -18.50 -21.90 -6.04
C LYS A 219 -18.81 -22.42 -4.64
N HIS A 220 -17.89 -22.24 -3.70
CA HIS A 220 -18.04 -22.77 -2.34
C HIS A 220 -18.80 -21.81 -1.43
N PHE A 221 -18.50 -20.51 -1.51
CA PHE A 221 -19.11 -19.50 -0.63
C PHE A 221 -20.26 -18.73 -1.26
N LYS A 222 -20.57 -19.00 -2.54
CA LYS A 222 -21.72 -18.47 -3.28
C LYS A 222 -21.77 -16.93 -3.33
N PHE A 223 -20.62 -16.26 -3.26
CA PHE A 223 -20.58 -14.80 -3.42
C PHE A 223 -21.03 -14.37 -4.82
N ASN A 224 -21.71 -13.22 -4.89
CA ASN A 224 -22.02 -12.61 -6.18
C ASN A 224 -20.72 -12.08 -6.84
N LYS A 225 -20.80 -11.66 -8.11
CA LYS A 225 -19.60 -11.22 -8.84
C LYS A 225 -19.02 -9.91 -8.28
N GLU A 226 -19.91 -9.06 -7.76
CA GLU A 226 -19.59 -7.78 -7.14
C GLU A 226 -18.66 -7.95 -5.93
N TRP A 227 -18.88 -8.97 -5.09
CA TRP A 227 -18.03 -9.30 -3.93
C TRP A 227 -16.84 -10.17 -4.31
N ALA A 228 -17.03 -11.17 -5.16
CA ALA A 228 -15.99 -12.14 -5.48
C ALA A 228 -14.81 -11.53 -6.24
N ALA A 229 -15.04 -10.60 -7.17
CA ALA A 229 -13.95 -10.02 -7.96
C ALA A 229 -13.03 -9.11 -7.14
N PRO A 230 -13.53 -8.12 -6.36
CA PRO A 230 -12.67 -7.31 -5.49
C PRO A 230 -11.99 -8.15 -4.42
N LEU A 231 -12.69 -9.15 -3.86
CA LEU A 231 -12.10 -10.08 -2.89
C LEU A 231 -10.93 -10.87 -3.50
N ALA A 232 -11.13 -11.45 -4.68
CA ALA A 232 -10.08 -12.19 -5.38
C ALA A 232 -8.90 -11.29 -5.73
N SER A 233 -9.15 -10.10 -6.27
CA SER A 233 -8.08 -9.14 -6.58
C SER A 233 -7.33 -8.66 -5.34
N GLY A 234 -8.05 -8.36 -4.25
CA GLY A 234 -7.43 -7.91 -3.01
C GLY A 234 -6.57 -8.99 -2.37
N ILE A 235 -7.08 -10.22 -2.29
CA ILE A 235 -6.33 -11.36 -1.76
C ILE A 235 -5.14 -11.74 -2.66
N SER A 236 -5.22 -11.54 -3.97
CA SER A 236 -4.23 -12.12 -4.91
C SER A 236 -3.12 -11.17 -5.35
N ILE A 237 -3.38 -9.85 -5.35
CA ILE A 237 -2.46 -8.84 -5.93
C ILE A 237 -1.82 -8.04 -4.79
N CYS A 238 -2.13 -6.74 -4.68
CA CYS A 238 -1.54 -5.79 -3.75
C CYS A 238 -2.50 -5.37 -2.63
N GLY A 239 -3.52 -6.19 -2.36
CA GLY A 239 -4.41 -5.92 -1.25
C GLY A 239 -5.41 -4.81 -1.51
N VAL A 240 -5.27 -3.72 -0.77
CA VAL A 240 -6.18 -2.58 -0.78
C VAL A 240 -6.29 -1.97 -2.17
N SER A 241 -5.15 -1.64 -2.80
CA SER A 241 -5.13 -0.99 -4.11
C SER A 241 -5.85 -1.82 -5.17
N ALA A 242 -5.61 -3.13 -5.18
CA ALA A 242 -6.24 -4.07 -6.10
C ALA A 242 -7.75 -4.22 -5.87
N ALA A 243 -8.19 -4.28 -4.61
CA ALA A 243 -9.61 -4.32 -4.27
C ALA A 243 -10.34 -3.04 -4.73
N ILE A 244 -9.75 -1.86 -4.48
CA ILE A 244 -10.29 -0.57 -4.91
C ILE A 244 -10.32 -0.43 -6.43
N ALA A 245 -9.21 -0.74 -7.12
CA ALA A 245 -9.13 -0.67 -8.59
C ALA A 245 -10.12 -1.63 -9.25
N THR A 246 -10.24 -2.85 -8.72
CA THR A 246 -11.22 -3.83 -9.21
C THR A 246 -12.65 -3.37 -8.93
N GLY A 247 -12.93 -2.85 -7.74
CA GLY A 247 -14.23 -2.28 -7.39
C GLY A 247 -14.65 -1.17 -8.34
N GLY A 248 -13.73 -0.26 -8.70
CA GLY A 248 -13.94 0.76 -9.72
C GLY A 248 -14.21 0.17 -11.11
N ALA A 249 -13.36 -0.76 -11.57
CA ALA A 249 -13.48 -1.39 -12.88
C ALA A 249 -14.80 -2.14 -13.09
N ILE A 250 -15.33 -2.79 -12.03
CA ILE A 250 -16.60 -3.52 -12.11
C ILE A 250 -17.82 -2.67 -11.70
N ARG A 251 -17.61 -1.43 -11.25
CA ARG A 251 -18.63 -0.55 -10.64
C ARG A 251 -19.33 -1.20 -9.44
N ALA A 252 -18.57 -1.80 -8.53
CA ALA A 252 -19.09 -2.29 -7.27
C ALA A 252 -19.56 -1.14 -6.38
N ARG A 253 -20.50 -1.43 -5.46
CA ARG A 253 -20.86 -0.47 -4.41
C ARG A 253 -19.62 -0.16 -3.56
N PRO A 254 -19.38 1.11 -3.16
CA PRO A 254 -18.19 1.51 -2.39
C PRO A 254 -17.92 0.68 -1.14
N VAL A 255 -18.98 0.20 -0.48
CA VAL A 255 -18.83 -0.66 0.71
C VAL A 255 -18.04 -1.94 0.42
N VAL A 256 -18.17 -2.54 -0.78
CA VAL A 256 -17.52 -3.81 -1.11
C VAL A 256 -16.00 -3.72 -1.12
N PRO A 257 -15.36 -2.85 -1.95
CA PRO A 257 -13.91 -2.74 -1.94
C PRO A 257 -13.37 -2.16 -0.63
N ILE A 258 -14.12 -1.31 0.09
CA ILE A 258 -13.73 -0.83 1.43
C ILE A 258 -13.65 -2.00 2.42
N MET A 259 -14.64 -2.89 2.40
CA MET A 259 -14.72 -4.05 3.29
C MET A 259 -13.60 -5.05 3.03
N VAL A 260 -13.38 -5.39 1.76
CA VAL A 260 -12.25 -6.24 1.36
C VAL A 260 -10.92 -5.61 1.78
N SER A 261 -10.76 -4.31 1.54
CA SER A 261 -9.54 -3.59 1.93
C SER A 261 -9.31 -3.65 3.44
N SER A 262 -10.35 -3.41 4.24
CA SER A 262 -10.26 -3.47 5.71
C SER A 262 -9.79 -4.83 6.19
N LEU A 263 -10.34 -5.90 5.61
CA LEU A 263 -9.97 -7.28 5.93
C LEU A 263 -8.53 -7.59 5.56
N VAL A 264 -8.11 -7.21 4.35
CA VAL A 264 -6.73 -7.36 3.86
C VAL A 264 -5.74 -6.77 4.84
N VAL A 265 -6.01 -5.56 5.32
CA VAL A 265 -5.10 -4.87 6.23
C VAL A 265 -4.94 -5.62 7.53
N VAL A 266 -6.05 -6.07 8.13
CA VAL A 266 -6.01 -6.83 9.38
C VAL A 266 -5.16 -8.08 9.22
N PHE A 267 -5.36 -8.83 8.14
CA PHE A 267 -4.56 -10.03 7.87
C PHE A 267 -3.11 -9.71 7.51
N THR A 268 -2.84 -8.63 6.79
CA THR A 268 -1.47 -8.15 6.54
C THR A 268 -0.72 -7.94 7.86
N CYS A 269 -1.38 -7.37 8.87
CA CYS A 269 -0.76 -7.20 10.19
C CYS A 269 -0.41 -8.55 10.82
N ILE A 270 -1.32 -9.52 10.73
CA ILE A 270 -1.09 -10.88 11.23
C ILE A 270 0.05 -11.56 10.47
N GLU A 271 0.06 -11.47 9.14
CA GLU A 271 1.09 -12.02 8.26
C GLU A 271 2.46 -11.44 8.61
N MET A 272 2.57 -10.12 8.75
CA MET A 272 3.82 -9.42 9.08
C MET A 272 4.35 -9.79 10.47
N LEU A 273 3.46 -10.10 11.41
CA LEU A 273 3.84 -10.53 12.76
C LEU A 273 4.24 -12.00 12.85
N ILE A 274 3.78 -12.85 11.93
CA ILE A 274 3.97 -14.30 12.03
C ILE A 274 4.95 -14.81 10.98
N LEU A 275 4.76 -14.46 9.71
CA LEU A 275 5.50 -15.04 8.58
C LEU A 275 7.01 -14.82 8.66
N PRO A 276 7.54 -13.65 9.08
CA PRO A 276 8.98 -13.47 9.22
C PRO A 276 9.64 -14.44 10.21
N PHE A 277 8.97 -14.74 11.32
CA PHE A 277 9.47 -15.71 12.30
C PHE A 277 9.41 -17.14 11.78
N VAL A 278 8.34 -17.48 11.05
CA VAL A 278 8.24 -18.77 10.35
C VAL A 278 9.37 -18.90 9.33
N ALA A 279 9.64 -17.86 8.54
CA ALA A 279 10.74 -17.82 7.58
C ALA A 279 12.10 -17.96 8.26
N GLN A 280 12.32 -17.31 9.40
CA GLN A 280 13.54 -17.50 10.19
C GLN A 280 13.74 -18.95 10.64
N GLN A 281 12.67 -19.65 11.02
CA GLN A 281 12.78 -21.03 11.50
C GLN A 281 13.06 -22.01 10.35
N PHE A 282 12.33 -21.90 9.24
CA PHE A 282 12.36 -22.90 8.17
C PHE A 282 13.20 -22.51 6.94
N LEU A 283 13.46 -21.22 6.72
CA LEU A 283 14.12 -20.69 5.51
C LEU A 283 15.40 -19.91 5.81
N SER A 284 16.00 -20.07 7.00
CA SER A 284 17.23 -19.33 7.35
C SER A 284 18.41 -19.63 6.42
N THR A 285 18.46 -20.83 5.85
CA THR A 285 19.48 -21.22 4.86
C THR A 285 19.11 -20.82 3.43
N GLU A 286 17.87 -20.39 3.18
CA GLU A 286 17.33 -20.01 1.88
C GLU A 286 16.81 -18.55 1.91
N PRO A 287 17.66 -17.56 2.23
CA PRO A 287 17.27 -16.17 2.43
C PRO A 287 16.51 -15.54 1.26
N LEU A 288 16.85 -15.86 0.00
CA LEU A 288 16.14 -15.27 -1.14
C LEU A 288 14.76 -15.91 -1.36
N VAL A 289 14.58 -17.19 -1.04
CA VAL A 289 13.26 -17.84 -0.98
C VAL A 289 12.40 -17.16 0.07
N ALA A 290 12.96 -16.88 1.25
CA ALA A 290 12.26 -16.17 2.32
C ALA A 290 11.78 -14.77 1.86
N GLY A 291 12.64 -14.01 1.18
CA GLY A 291 12.28 -12.70 0.63
C GLY A 291 11.18 -12.78 -0.44
N ALA A 292 11.32 -13.69 -1.40
CA ALA A 292 10.29 -13.90 -2.44
C ALA A 292 8.95 -14.31 -1.82
N TRP A 293 8.98 -15.15 -0.78
CA TRP A 293 7.78 -15.59 -0.09
C TRP A 293 7.06 -14.46 0.62
N MET A 294 7.78 -13.54 1.28
CA MET A 294 7.18 -12.33 1.85
C MET A 294 6.51 -11.48 0.78
N GLY A 295 7.16 -11.34 -0.39
CA GLY A 295 6.64 -10.59 -1.53
C GLY A 295 5.35 -11.19 -2.11
N LEU A 296 5.25 -12.53 -2.19
CA LEU A 296 4.08 -13.23 -2.73
C LEU A 296 2.94 -13.40 -1.72
N ALA A 297 3.26 -13.66 -0.45
CA ALA A 297 2.28 -14.01 0.58
C ALA A 297 1.66 -12.79 1.25
N VAL A 298 2.45 -11.76 1.59
CA VAL A 298 1.97 -10.64 2.40
C VAL A 298 1.17 -9.66 1.54
N LYS A 299 -0.10 -9.39 1.86
CA LYS A 299 -1.04 -8.68 0.95
C LYS A 299 -1.11 -7.16 1.14
N SER A 300 0.04 -6.54 1.36
CA SER A 300 0.23 -5.09 1.36
C SER A 300 1.65 -4.75 0.93
N ASP A 301 1.86 -3.63 0.27
CA ASP A 301 3.19 -3.23 -0.22
C ASP A 301 4.09 -2.87 0.96
N GLY A 302 3.61 -2.01 1.87
CA GLY A 302 4.30 -1.68 3.12
C GLY A 302 4.48 -2.91 4.00
N GLY A 303 3.39 -3.65 4.25
CA GLY A 303 3.44 -4.87 5.05
C GLY A 303 4.41 -5.92 4.51
N ALA A 304 4.48 -6.13 3.20
CA ALA A 304 5.40 -7.09 2.58
C ALA A 304 6.85 -6.63 2.67
N ILE A 305 7.14 -5.37 2.33
CA ILE A 305 8.50 -4.83 2.41
C ILE A 305 8.98 -4.82 3.87
N ALA A 306 8.13 -4.43 4.82
CA ALA A 306 8.40 -4.53 6.25
C ALA A 306 8.64 -5.99 6.67
N SER A 307 7.78 -6.92 6.25
CA SER A 307 7.98 -8.36 6.50
C SER A 307 9.30 -8.87 5.94
N GLY A 308 9.69 -8.42 4.73
CA GLY A 308 10.99 -8.73 4.13
C GLY A 308 12.15 -8.20 4.95
N ALA A 309 12.05 -6.98 5.48
CA ALA A 309 13.09 -6.36 6.31
C ALA A 309 13.22 -7.02 7.68
N ILE A 310 12.09 -7.41 8.28
CA ILE A 310 12.06 -8.21 9.52
C ILE A 310 12.69 -9.58 9.24
N THR A 311 12.27 -10.25 8.16
CA THR A 311 12.78 -11.56 7.76
C THR A 311 14.28 -11.52 7.53
N GLU A 312 14.78 -10.51 6.82
CA GLU A 312 16.21 -10.29 6.62
C GLU A 312 16.94 -10.17 7.95
N SER A 313 16.48 -9.28 8.82
CA SER A 313 17.10 -9.06 10.13
C SER A 313 17.15 -10.33 10.98
N LEU A 314 16.06 -11.11 11.00
CA LEU A 314 15.94 -12.36 11.75
C LEU A 314 16.85 -13.47 11.19
N ILE A 315 16.93 -13.59 9.86
CA ILE A 315 17.80 -14.58 9.20
C ILE A 315 19.27 -14.21 9.38
N LEU A 316 19.64 -12.94 9.15
CA LEU A 316 21.02 -12.47 9.35
C LEU A 316 21.50 -12.74 10.77
N ALA A 317 20.68 -12.43 11.78
CA ALA A 317 21.01 -12.68 13.18
C ALA A 317 21.23 -14.17 13.47
N LYS A 318 20.37 -15.05 12.93
CA LYS A 318 20.46 -16.50 13.12
C LYS A 318 21.69 -17.09 12.42
N MET A 319 21.96 -16.67 11.18
CA MET A 319 23.08 -17.18 10.39
C MET A 319 24.43 -16.67 10.89
N ALA A 320 24.50 -15.44 11.40
CA ALA A 320 25.70 -14.93 12.08
C ALA A 320 26.06 -15.78 13.30
N GLY A 321 25.06 -16.21 14.08
CA GLY A 321 25.24 -17.17 15.18
C GLY A 321 25.73 -18.56 14.74
N GLN A 322 25.61 -18.88 13.45
CA GLN A 322 26.11 -20.11 12.82
C GLN A 322 27.40 -19.89 12.01
N GLY A 323 28.00 -18.69 12.07
CA GLY A 323 29.26 -18.36 11.40
C GLY A 323 29.14 -17.88 9.95
N ILE A 324 27.92 -17.67 9.43
CA ILE A 324 27.68 -17.19 8.06
C ILE A 324 27.16 -15.74 8.09
N ASN A 325 27.95 -14.82 7.55
CA ASN A 325 27.60 -13.40 7.49
C ASN A 325 27.15 -13.00 6.08
N TRP A 326 25.86 -13.13 5.80
CA TRP A 326 25.28 -12.67 4.54
C TRP A 326 25.28 -11.14 4.44
N GLU A 327 25.43 -10.62 3.21
CA GLU A 327 25.31 -9.20 2.91
C GLU A 327 23.84 -8.72 3.10
N PRO A 328 23.60 -7.64 3.88
CA PRO A 328 22.28 -7.06 4.03
C PRO A 328 21.71 -6.48 2.73
N GLY A 329 20.37 -6.33 2.67
CA GLY A 329 19.63 -5.69 1.60
C GLY A 329 19.09 -6.63 0.53
N TRP A 330 19.64 -7.85 0.41
CA TRP A 330 19.26 -8.79 -0.64
C TRP A 330 17.87 -9.42 -0.45
N VAL A 331 17.48 -9.75 0.78
CA VAL A 331 16.18 -10.35 1.09
C VAL A 331 15.07 -9.32 0.90
N VAL A 332 15.29 -8.10 1.40
CA VAL A 332 14.39 -6.96 1.20
C VAL A 332 14.28 -6.62 -0.28
N MET A 333 15.39 -6.65 -1.02
CA MET A 333 15.40 -6.41 -2.46
C MET A 333 14.55 -7.42 -3.20
N VAL A 334 14.72 -8.74 -2.96
CA VAL A 334 13.89 -9.77 -3.61
C VAL A 334 12.41 -9.59 -3.25
N THR A 335 12.11 -9.33 -1.98
CA THR A 335 10.74 -9.03 -1.51
C THR A 335 10.13 -7.86 -2.28
N THR A 336 10.90 -6.79 -2.40
CA THR A 336 10.50 -5.54 -3.05
C THR A 336 10.32 -5.73 -4.55
N THR A 337 11.26 -6.40 -5.22
CA THR A 337 11.19 -6.72 -6.65
C THR A 337 9.96 -7.56 -6.97
N VAL A 338 9.74 -8.65 -6.23
CA VAL A 338 8.55 -9.49 -6.41
C VAL A 338 7.26 -8.68 -6.22
N LYS A 339 7.23 -7.79 -5.21
CA LYS A 339 6.05 -6.97 -4.94
C LYS A 339 5.79 -5.91 -6.02
N ILE A 340 6.81 -5.16 -6.45
CA ILE A 340 6.68 -4.12 -7.47
C ILE A 340 6.08 -4.67 -8.75
N PHE A 341 6.56 -5.83 -9.19
CA PHE A 341 6.04 -6.44 -10.40
C PHE A 341 4.56 -6.85 -10.23
N ILE A 342 4.13 -7.34 -9.06
CA ILE A 342 2.71 -7.55 -8.76
C ILE A 342 1.92 -6.24 -8.89
N ASP A 343 2.44 -5.15 -8.37
CA ASP A 343 1.77 -3.84 -8.40
C ASP A 343 1.60 -3.34 -9.84
N VAL A 344 2.59 -3.53 -10.72
CA VAL A 344 2.49 -3.14 -12.14
C VAL A 344 1.31 -3.82 -12.82
N PHE A 345 0.97 -5.06 -12.45
CA PHE A 345 -0.17 -5.78 -13.02
C PHE A 345 -1.53 -5.18 -12.65
N ILE A 346 -1.65 -4.33 -11.62
CA ILE A 346 -2.93 -3.71 -11.24
C ILE A 346 -3.54 -2.93 -12.41
N GLY A 347 -2.70 -2.22 -13.18
CA GLY A 347 -3.13 -1.38 -14.28
C GLY A 347 -3.69 -2.20 -15.43
N VAL A 348 -2.95 -3.25 -15.81
CA VAL A 348 -3.38 -4.22 -16.82
C VAL A 348 -4.66 -4.90 -16.38
N TRP A 349 -4.74 -5.33 -15.13
CA TRP A 349 -5.89 -6.08 -14.62
C TRP A 349 -7.15 -5.24 -14.51
N ALA A 350 -7.04 -3.99 -14.05
CA ALA A 350 -8.17 -3.07 -14.01
C ALA A 350 -8.73 -2.84 -15.43
N LEU A 351 -7.89 -2.80 -16.46
CA LEU A 351 -8.31 -2.67 -17.85
C LEU A 351 -9.00 -3.94 -18.36
N VAL A 352 -8.41 -5.12 -18.09
CA VAL A 352 -9.00 -6.42 -18.44
C VAL A 352 -10.38 -6.59 -17.80
N LEU A 353 -10.51 -6.31 -16.50
CA LEU A 353 -11.78 -6.40 -15.81
C LEU A 353 -12.80 -5.37 -16.30
N ALA A 354 -12.38 -4.13 -16.55
CA ALA A 354 -13.26 -3.12 -17.14
C ALA A 354 -13.79 -3.58 -18.51
N TYR A 355 -12.91 -4.12 -19.37
CA TYR A 355 -13.28 -4.69 -20.66
C TYR A 355 -14.26 -5.86 -20.50
N VAL A 356 -13.92 -6.87 -19.70
CA VAL A 356 -14.75 -8.07 -19.50
C VAL A 356 -16.11 -7.72 -18.92
N TRP A 357 -16.18 -6.80 -17.96
CA TRP A 357 -17.47 -6.37 -17.40
C TRP A 357 -18.31 -5.58 -18.39
N THR A 358 -17.71 -4.67 -19.15
CA THR A 358 -18.41 -3.94 -20.22
C THR A 358 -18.91 -4.89 -21.33
N ALA A 359 -18.13 -5.93 -21.66
CA ALA A 359 -18.46 -6.88 -22.72
C ALA A 359 -19.50 -7.93 -22.30
N LYS A 360 -19.41 -8.49 -21.08
CA LYS A 360 -20.21 -9.66 -20.67
C LYS A 360 -21.26 -9.41 -19.60
N PHE A 361 -21.15 -8.33 -18.82
CA PHE A 361 -21.99 -8.14 -17.62
C PHE A 361 -22.77 -6.83 -17.60
N ASP A 362 -22.46 -5.89 -18.49
CA ASP A 362 -23.16 -4.63 -18.57
C ASP A 362 -24.50 -4.76 -19.31
N LYS A 363 -25.58 -4.93 -18.53
CA LYS A 363 -26.95 -5.03 -19.05
C LYS A 363 -27.54 -3.69 -19.49
N THR A 364 -26.89 -2.56 -19.18
CA THR A 364 -27.40 -1.22 -19.54
C THR A 364 -27.26 -0.90 -21.03
N ARG A 365 -26.64 -1.81 -21.81
CA ARG A 365 -26.33 -1.61 -23.23
C ARG A 365 -27.46 -1.98 -24.19
N GLY A 366 -28.48 -2.74 -23.77
CA GLY A 366 -29.42 -3.32 -24.74
C GLY A 366 -28.67 -4.04 -25.87
N GLU A 367 -29.00 -3.74 -27.13
CA GLU A 367 -28.36 -4.31 -28.34
C GLU A 367 -27.18 -3.48 -28.90
N ARG A 368 -26.74 -2.40 -28.21
CA ARG A 368 -25.69 -1.52 -28.75
C ARG A 368 -24.30 -2.16 -28.74
N THR A 369 -23.56 -1.98 -29.84
CA THR A 369 -22.17 -2.43 -29.98
C THR A 369 -21.19 -1.70 -29.03
N MET A 370 -20.45 -2.49 -28.24
CA MET A 370 -18.98 -2.50 -28.23
C MET A 370 -18.11 -1.23 -28.39
N THR A 371 -18.29 -0.07 -27.75
CA THR A 371 -17.27 1.02 -27.90
C THR A 371 -16.17 1.02 -26.84
N TRP A 372 -14.97 1.50 -27.21
CA TRP A 372 -13.86 1.73 -26.26
C TRP A 372 -14.17 2.82 -25.22
N GLY A 373 -15.08 3.76 -25.55
CA GLY A 373 -15.60 4.74 -24.60
C GLY A 373 -16.27 4.08 -23.39
N ASP A 374 -17.02 2.98 -23.61
CA ASP A 374 -17.71 2.24 -22.54
C ASP A 374 -16.73 1.53 -21.58
N VAL A 375 -15.59 1.07 -22.10
CA VAL A 375 -14.51 0.47 -21.29
C VAL A 375 -13.80 1.56 -20.49
N MET A 376 -13.46 2.67 -21.15
CA MET A 376 -12.84 3.81 -20.49
C MET A 376 -13.76 4.39 -19.42
N ASP A 377 -15.07 4.33 -19.62
CA ASP A 377 -16.08 4.74 -18.64
C ASP A 377 -16.05 3.95 -17.34
N ARG A 378 -15.62 2.69 -17.37
CA ARG A 378 -15.42 1.86 -16.18
C ARG A 378 -14.01 1.94 -15.61
N PHE A 379 -13.01 2.14 -16.46
CA PHE A 379 -11.61 2.11 -16.05
C PHE A 379 -11.31 3.15 -14.95
N PRO A 380 -10.72 2.79 -13.81
CA PRO A 380 -10.48 3.76 -12.73
C PRO A 380 -9.42 4.80 -13.12
N ARG A 381 -9.76 6.09 -13.07
CA ARG A 381 -8.91 7.15 -13.65
C ARG A 381 -7.61 7.37 -12.88
N PHE A 382 -7.61 7.13 -11.58
CA PHE A 382 -6.40 7.21 -10.76
C PHE A 382 -5.33 6.19 -11.19
N VAL A 383 -5.72 5.05 -11.80
CA VAL A 383 -4.79 4.04 -12.32
C VAL A 383 -3.95 4.61 -13.48
N LEU A 384 -4.49 5.55 -14.27
CA LEU A 384 -3.70 6.27 -15.28
C LEU A 384 -2.59 7.11 -14.63
N GLY A 385 -2.89 7.74 -13.49
CA GLY A 385 -1.89 8.50 -12.72
C GLY A 385 -0.80 7.60 -12.16
N TYR A 386 -1.17 6.43 -11.65
CA TYR A 386 -0.21 5.39 -11.24
C TYR A 386 0.70 4.97 -12.40
N ILE A 387 0.13 4.56 -13.54
CA ILE A 387 0.91 4.14 -14.73
C ILE A 387 1.79 5.30 -15.23
N GLY A 388 1.24 6.51 -15.31
CA GLY A 388 1.95 7.69 -15.80
C GLY A 388 3.16 8.03 -14.93
N THR A 389 2.97 8.17 -13.62
CA THR A 389 4.07 8.46 -12.69
C THR A 389 5.11 7.34 -12.64
N PHE A 390 4.68 6.08 -12.72
CA PHE A 390 5.55 4.90 -12.82
C PHE A 390 6.43 4.94 -14.06
N LEU A 391 5.83 5.06 -15.26
CA LEU A 391 6.58 5.05 -16.52
C LEU A 391 7.51 6.26 -16.63
N ILE A 392 7.07 7.45 -16.21
CA ILE A 392 7.90 8.65 -16.24
C ILE A 392 9.16 8.44 -15.40
N LEU A 393 9.03 7.95 -14.15
CA LEU A 393 10.18 7.75 -13.27
C LEU A 393 11.05 6.57 -13.72
N LEU A 394 10.44 5.48 -14.17
CA LEU A 394 11.17 4.33 -14.70
C LEU A 394 12.06 4.75 -15.87
N PHE A 395 11.49 5.35 -16.92
CA PHE A 395 12.27 5.76 -18.09
C PHE A 395 13.31 6.82 -17.76
N MET A 396 12.97 7.78 -16.89
CA MET A 396 13.90 8.80 -16.45
C MET A 396 15.11 8.17 -15.71
N CYS A 397 14.87 7.24 -14.78
CA CYS A 397 15.95 6.57 -14.04
C CYS A 397 16.77 5.61 -14.91
N LEU A 398 16.17 5.00 -15.93
CA LEU A 398 16.89 4.15 -16.89
C LEU A 398 17.70 4.95 -17.92
N SER A 399 17.40 6.23 -18.11
CA SER A 399 18.04 7.06 -19.15
C SER A 399 19.48 7.46 -18.80
N SER A 400 19.75 7.81 -17.54
CA SER A 400 21.12 8.14 -17.10
C SER A 400 21.31 8.01 -15.58
N PRO A 401 22.55 7.77 -15.10
CA PRO A 401 22.83 7.70 -13.66
C PRO A 401 22.50 8.98 -12.89
N GLU A 402 22.64 10.15 -13.51
CA GLU A 402 22.28 11.45 -12.90
C GLU A 402 20.77 11.56 -12.71
N LEU A 403 20.00 11.23 -13.75
CA LEU A 403 18.54 11.19 -13.70
C LEU A 403 18.03 10.11 -12.73
N HIS A 404 18.78 9.03 -12.53
CA HIS A 404 18.48 8.04 -11.50
C HIS A 404 18.61 8.64 -10.09
N LYS A 405 19.73 9.29 -9.76
CA LYS A 405 19.90 9.96 -8.46
C LYS A 405 18.79 11.01 -8.21
N LEU A 406 18.45 11.75 -9.26
CA LEU A 406 17.38 12.72 -9.22
C LEU A 406 16.02 12.07 -8.99
N GLY A 407 15.71 10.96 -9.68
CA GLY A 407 14.50 10.17 -9.48
C GLY A 407 14.38 9.63 -8.05
N LYS A 408 15.47 9.14 -7.45
CA LYS A 408 15.51 8.75 -6.04
C LYS A 408 15.18 9.91 -5.10
N SER A 409 15.75 11.09 -5.36
CA SER A 409 15.46 12.30 -4.59
C SER A 409 13.99 12.72 -4.71
N LEU A 410 13.44 12.70 -5.93
CA LEU A 410 12.03 12.98 -6.20
C LEU A 410 11.11 12.02 -5.45
N SER A 411 11.32 10.71 -5.63
CA SER A 411 10.56 9.65 -4.97
C SER A 411 10.61 9.79 -3.45
N GLY A 412 11.79 10.02 -2.87
CA GLY A 412 11.93 10.22 -1.44
C GLY A 412 11.14 11.44 -0.93
N THR A 413 11.02 12.49 -1.73
CA THR A 413 10.29 13.72 -1.35
C THR A 413 8.78 13.48 -1.32
N ILE A 414 8.23 12.85 -2.36
CA ILE A 414 6.79 12.55 -2.44
C ILE A 414 6.35 11.39 -1.54
N ASN A 415 7.28 10.51 -1.14
CA ASN A 415 6.98 9.40 -0.25
C ASN A 415 6.37 9.86 1.08
N GLY A 416 6.73 11.06 1.57
CA GLY A 416 6.09 11.65 2.75
C GLY A 416 4.57 11.79 2.59
N PHE A 417 4.11 12.30 1.44
CA PHE A 417 2.67 12.35 1.14
C PHE A 417 2.05 10.98 1.02
N ARG A 418 2.72 10.03 0.35
CA ARG A 418 2.24 8.64 0.23
C ARG A 418 1.94 8.05 1.61
N VAL A 419 2.90 8.16 2.54
CA VAL A 419 2.76 7.66 3.91
C VAL A 419 1.60 8.37 4.63
N LEU A 420 1.49 9.70 4.52
CA LEU A 420 0.39 10.45 5.15
C LEU A 420 -0.99 10.07 4.58
N PHE A 421 -1.12 9.91 3.27
CA PHE A 421 -2.39 9.49 2.65
C PHE A 421 -2.75 8.05 3.00
N PHE A 422 -1.77 7.14 3.06
CA PHE A 422 -2.01 5.81 3.60
C PHE A 422 -2.43 5.88 5.06
N LEU A 423 -1.72 6.61 5.91
CA LEU A 423 -2.05 6.78 7.32
C LEU A 423 -3.51 7.24 7.52
N MET A 424 -3.94 8.25 6.77
CA MET A 424 -5.33 8.73 6.80
C MET A 424 -6.31 7.69 6.26
N THR A 425 -5.92 6.93 5.23
CA THR A 425 -6.70 5.79 4.72
C THR A 425 -6.94 4.77 5.83
N PHE A 426 -5.89 4.27 6.47
CA PHE A 426 -5.98 3.26 7.53
C PHE A 426 -6.82 3.74 8.71
N PHE A 427 -6.58 4.96 9.18
CA PHE A 427 -7.36 5.54 10.26
C PHE A 427 -8.85 5.63 9.90
N THR A 428 -9.18 6.20 8.73
CA THR A 428 -10.57 6.38 8.33
C THR A 428 -11.26 5.08 7.95
N ILE A 429 -10.55 4.09 7.40
CA ILE A 429 -11.04 2.70 7.29
C ILE A 429 -11.47 2.19 8.66
N GLY A 430 -10.63 2.37 9.68
CA GLY A 430 -10.97 1.96 11.04
C GLY A 430 -12.23 2.64 11.55
N VAL A 431 -12.33 3.96 11.40
CA VAL A 431 -13.50 4.75 11.85
C VAL A 431 -14.80 4.30 11.18
N VAL A 432 -14.78 3.96 9.89
CA VAL A 432 -15.97 3.49 9.17
C VAL A 432 -16.27 2.00 9.39
N SER A 433 -15.32 1.24 9.95
CA SER A 433 -15.46 -0.20 10.21
C SER A 433 -16.37 -0.45 11.42
N ASN A 434 -17.69 -0.43 11.21
CA ASN A 434 -18.68 -0.70 12.27
C ASN A 434 -19.02 -2.20 12.33
N PHE A 435 -18.40 -2.96 13.23
CA PHE A 435 -18.52 -4.44 13.27
C PHE A 435 -19.95 -4.97 13.32
N ARG A 436 -20.89 -4.20 13.89
CA ARG A 436 -22.31 -4.56 13.89
C ARG A 436 -22.89 -4.52 12.47
N LYS A 437 -22.69 -3.43 11.73
CA LYS A 437 -23.06 -3.33 10.31
C LYS A 437 -22.28 -4.32 9.45
N LEU A 438 -20.98 -4.54 9.74
CA LEU A 438 -20.17 -5.51 9.02
C LEU A 438 -20.73 -6.93 9.18
N ARG A 439 -21.20 -7.27 10.38
CA ARG A 439 -21.86 -8.56 10.65
C ARG A 439 -23.19 -8.69 9.91
N GLU A 440 -23.99 -7.62 9.86
CA GLU A 440 -25.24 -7.55 9.09
C GLU A 440 -25.00 -7.72 7.58
N GLU A 441 -23.89 -7.20 7.05
CA GLU A 441 -23.48 -7.37 5.65
C GLU A 441 -22.75 -8.70 5.36
N GLY A 442 -22.56 -9.55 6.38
CA GLY A 442 -22.00 -10.88 6.20
C GLY A 442 -20.46 -10.94 6.15
N ILE A 443 -19.75 -10.00 6.79
CA ILE A 443 -18.28 -9.99 6.86
C ILE A 443 -17.71 -11.31 7.38
N GLY A 444 -18.44 -12.03 8.25
CA GLY A 444 -17.99 -13.33 8.76
C GLY A 444 -17.71 -14.33 7.63
N ARG A 445 -18.56 -14.38 6.60
CA ARG A 445 -18.32 -15.24 5.43
C ARG A 445 -17.14 -14.73 4.60
N LEU A 446 -16.97 -13.41 4.48
CA LEU A 446 -15.84 -12.80 3.77
C LEU A 446 -14.51 -13.13 4.46
N ALA A 447 -14.47 -13.00 5.78
CA ALA A 447 -13.34 -13.33 6.63
C ALA A 447 -12.96 -14.80 6.52
N VAL A 448 -13.94 -15.71 6.54
CA VAL A 448 -13.68 -17.15 6.38
C VAL A 448 -13.09 -17.45 4.99
N VAL A 449 -13.65 -16.88 3.91
CA VAL A 449 -13.04 -17.05 2.57
C VAL A 449 -11.61 -16.54 2.56
N TYR A 450 -11.37 -15.38 3.16
CA TYR A 450 -10.05 -14.81 3.23
C TYR A 450 -9.08 -15.72 3.98
N VAL A 451 -9.44 -16.21 5.17
CA VAL A 451 -8.60 -17.13 5.94
C VAL A 451 -8.32 -18.41 5.16
N VAL A 452 -9.35 -19.04 4.59
CA VAL A 452 -9.20 -20.31 3.86
C VAL A 452 -8.32 -20.12 2.63
N CYS A 453 -8.53 -19.06 1.85
CA CYS A 453 -7.73 -18.79 0.66
C CYS A 453 -6.30 -18.36 1.00
N LEU A 454 -6.12 -17.56 2.05
CA LEU A 454 -4.80 -17.10 2.45
C LEU A 454 -3.98 -18.24 3.06
N PHE A 455 -4.45 -18.78 4.18
CA PHE A 455 -3.72 -19.78 4.96
C PHE A 455 -3.81 -21.19 4.37
N GLY A 456 -4.86 -21.50 3.62
CA GLY A 456 -5.01 -22.80 2.98
C GLY A 456 -4.37 -22.90 1.59
N PHE A 457 -4.07 -21.76 0.94
CA PHE A 457 -3.62 -21.79 -0.46
C PHE A 457 -2.48 -20.80 -0.75
N ILE A 458 -2.69 -19.50 -0.59
CA ILE A 458 -1.73 -18.48 -1.04
C ILE A 458 -0.40 -18.56 -0.34
N ILE A 459 -0.40 -18.75 0.98
CA ILE A 459 0.84 -18.85 1.75
C ILE A 459 1.68 -20.03 1.24
N TRP A 460 1.05 -21.18 0.96
CA TRP A 460 1.75 -22.40 0.53
C TRP A 460 2.18 -22.35 -0.93
N VAL A 461 1.30 -21.91 -1.83
CA VAL A 461 1.65 -21.77 -3.23
C VAL A 461 2.70 -20.67 -3.42
N GLY A 462 2.62 -19.59 -2.64
CA GLY A 462 3.67 -18.58 -2.61
C GLY A 462 4.99 -19.12 -2.15
N LEU A 463 5.00 -19.99 -1.13
CA LEU A 463 6.22 -20.66 -0.70
C LEU A 463 6.77 -21.59 -1.78
N PHE A 464 5.90 -22.40 -2.41
CA PHE A 464 6.28 -23.32 -3.48
C PHE A 464 6.89 -22.58 -4.68
N ILE A 465 6.23 -21.53 -5.16
CA ILE A 465 6.75 -20.68 -6.24
C ILE A 465 8.07 -20.02 -5.81
N SER A 466 8.16 -19.51 -4.58
CA SER A 466 9.42 -18.93 -4.08
C SER A 466 10.55 -19.95 -4.09
N TYR A 467 10.30 -21.20 -3.70
CA TYR A 467 11.28 -22.27 -3.81
C TYR A 467 11.64 -22.57 -5.26
N ALA A 468 10.65 -22.76 -6.14
CA ALA A 468 10.87 -23.07 -7.54
C ALA A 468 11.74 -22.02 -8.26
N PHE A 469 11.60 -20.75 -7.88
CA PHE A 469 12.31 -19.64 -8.52
C PHE A 469 13.52 -19.10 -7.75
N PHE A 470 13.67 -19.36 -6.46
CA PHE A 470 14.76 -18.76 -5.66
C PHE A 470 15.62 -19.75 -4.87
N HIS A 471 15.29 -21.03 -4.91
CA HIS A 471 16.07 -22.05 -4.20
C HIS A 471 17.53 -22.12 -4.69
N GLY A 472 18.45 -22.24 -3.73
CA GLY A 472 19.88 -22.32 -3.98
C GLY A 472 20.54 -20.98 -4.30
N MET A 473 19.79 -19.87 -4.29
CA MET A 473 20.34 -18.54 -4.42
C MET A 473 20.49 -17.90 -3.04
N THR A 474 21.71 -17.48 -2.70
CA THR A 474 22.02 -16.80 -1.45
C THR A 474 22.60 -15.41 -1.72
N PRO A 475 22.47 -14.46 -0.77
CA PRO A 475 23.25 -13.24 -0.77
C PRO A 475 24.76 -13.55 -0.83
N PRO A 476 25.61 -12.60 -1.22
CA PRO A 476 27.04 -12.68 -1.01
C PRO A 476 27.38 -12.80 0.48
N VAL A 477 28.48 -13.48 0.82
CA VAL A 477 29.01 -13.52 2.19
C VAL A 477 29.98 -12.35 2.36
N ILE A 478 29.83 -11.58 3.44
CA ILE A 478 30.76 -10.49 3.77
C ILE A 478 32.15 -11.09 4.05
N GLY A 479 33.13 -10.74 3.23
CA GLY A 479 34.53 -11.19 3.36
C GLY A 479 34.90 -12.42 2.52
N GLY A 480 34.06 -12.82 1.56
CA GLY A 480 34.37 -13.81 0.52
C GLY A 480 34.90 -13.21 -0.77
#